data_AF-A0A8T1KG43-F1
#
_entry.id   AF-A0A8T1KG43-F1
#
_cell.length_a   1.000
_cell.length_b   1.000
_cell.length_c   1.000
_cell.angle_alpha   90.00
_cell.angle_beta   90.00
_cell.angle_gamma   90.00
#
_symmetry.space_group_name_H-M   'P 1'
#
loop_
_entity.id
_entity.type
_entity.pdbx_description
1 polymer ?
#
loop_
_entity_poly.entity_id
_entity_poly.type
_entity_poly.pdbx_seq_one_letter_code
_entity_poly.pdbx_strand_id
1 'polypeptide(L)' 'MPGTTFLEEEDKQLVQLARAYTDQGVHVAWNQVANKMRRWKRRHKELEQRLNSLKRTFGKVLAEFPLSFFATV' A
#
# COMPACT_ATOMS: atom_id res chain seq x y z
N MET A 1 -3.16 12.16 -17.05
CA MET A 1 -2.61 11.20 -16.05
C MET A 1 -3.80 10.65 -15.30
N PRO A 2 -4.13 9.35 -15.36
CA PRO A 2 -5.40 8.88 -14.82
C PRO A 2 -5.35 8.94 -13.29
N GLY A 3 -5.99 9.98 -12.77
CA GLY A 3 -6.20 10.24 -11.36
C GLY A 3 -7.01 9.09 -10.75
N THR A 4 -6.33 8.33 -9.92
CA THR A 4 -6.91 7.29 -9.10
C THR A 4 -7.10 7.94 -7.75
N THR A 5 -8.34 7.95 -7.28
CA THR A 5 -8.90 8.67 -6.11
C THR A 5 -8.30 8.23 -4.76
N PHE A 6 -7.08 7.73 -4.72
CA PHE A 6 -6.36 7.38 -3.50
C PHE A 6 -5.62 8.60 -2.99
N LEU A 7 -5.82 8.89 -1.70
CA LEU A 7 -5.07 9.94 -1.03
C LEU A 7 -3.64 9.48 -0.77
N GLU A 8 -2.72 10.45 -0.70
CA GLU A 8 -1.31 10.15 -0.38
C GLU A 8 -1.20 9.43 0.98
N GLU A 9 -2.08 9.75 1.92
CA GLU A 9 -2.21 9.06 3.21
C GLU A 9 -2.68 7.60 3.08
N GLU A 10 -3.60 7.32 2.14
CA GLU A 10 -4.03 5.94 1.84
C GLU A 10 -2.86 5.13 1.29
N ASP A 11 -2.15 5.67 0.29
CA ASP A 11 -1.01 4.97 -0.31
C ASP A 11 0.13 4.78 0.73
N LYS A 12 0.39 5.77 1.59
CA LYS A 12 1.31 5.64 2.73
C LYS A 12 0.93 4.48 3.65
N GLN A 13 -0.31 4.46 4.11
CA GLN A 13 -0.79 3.43 5.02
C GLN A 13 -0.81 2.04 4.36
N LEU A 14 -1.14 1.96 3.07
CA LEU A 14 -1.09 0.73 2.27
C LEU A 14 0.33 0.18 2.15
N VAL A 15 1.29 1.04 1.78
CA VAL A 15 2.70 0.66 1.60
C VAL A 15 3.32 0.25 2.92
N GLN A 16 3.05 0.96 4.02
CA GLN A 16 3.53 0.61 5.35
C GLN A 16 3.02 -0.75 5.82
N LEU A 17 1.72 -1.03 5.64
CA LEU A 17 1.15 -2.33 5.97
C LEU A 17 1.77 -3.44 5.13
N ALA A 18 1.82 -3.26 3.80
CA ALA A 18 2.40 -4.26 2.90
C ALA A 18 3.90 -4.48 3.16
N ARG A 19 4.64 -3.44 3.56
CA ARG A 19 6.04 -3.55 3.98
C ARG A 19 6.19 -4.40 5.24
N ALA A 20 5.33 -4.22 6.25
CA ALA A 20 5.39 -5.04 7.47
C ALA A 20 5.22 -6.54 7.16
N TYR A 21 4.33 -6.90 6.22
CA TYR A 21 4.19 -8.29 5.75
C TYR A 21 5.43 -8.76 4.96
N THR A 22 5.99 -7.90 4.11
CA THR A 22 7.18 -8.21 3.31
C THR A 22 8.43 -8.39 4.16
N ASP A 23 8.59 -7.57 5.21
CA ASP A 23 9.66 -7.65 6.19
C ASP A 23 9.60 -8.96 6.99
N GLN A 24 8.37 -9.38 7.34
CA GLN A 24 8.10 -10.70 7.93
C GLN A 24 8.24 -11.87 6.93
N GLY A 25 8.51 -11.61 5.64
CA GLY A 25 8.61 -12.63 4.60
C GLY A 25 7.29 -13.34 4.27
N VAL A 26 6.15 -12.76 4.69
CA VAL A 26 4.83 -13.35 4.50
C VAL A 26 4.03 -12.62 3.43
N HIS A 27 3.06 -13.33 2.83
CA HIS A 27 2.16 -12.72 1.87
C HIS A 27 1.31 -11.62 2.53
N VAL A 28 1.09 -10.53 1.80
CA VAL A 28 0.25 -9.42 2.25
C VAL A 28 -1.18 -9.92 2.45
N ALA A 29 -1.63 -9.98 3.70
CA ALA A 29 -2.98 -10.38 4.03
C ALA A 29 -3.96 -9.25 3.70
N TRP A 30 -4.41 -9.16 2.45
CA TRP A 30 -5.30 -8.10 1.97
C TRP A 30 -6.59 -7.94 2.78
N ASN A 31 -7.10 -9.02 3.36
CA ASN A 31 -8.26 -8.97 4.24
C ASN A 31 -7.96 -8.16 5.51
N GLN A 32 -6.79 -8.39 6.13
CA GLN A 32 -6.33 -7.60 7.28
C GLN A 32 -6.01 -6.16 6.91
N VAL A 33 -5.36 -5.94 5.76
CA VAL A 33 -5.06 -4.59 5.25
C VAL A 33 -6.36 -3.82 5.00
N ALA A 34 -7.34 -4.43 4.33
CA ALA A 34 -8.65 -3.83 4.09
C ALA A 34 -9.41 -3.56 5.40
N ASN A 35 -9.29 -4.44 6.40
CA ASN A 35 -9.88 -4.21 7.71
C ASN A 35 -9.23 -3.02 8.45
N LYS A 36 -7.90 -2.89 8.39
CA LYS A 36 -7.17 -1.73 8.93
C LYS A 36 -7.46 -0.44 8.15
N MET A 37 -7.66 -0.54 6.84
CA MET A 37 -8.03 0.56 5.96
C MET A 37 -9.54 0.71 5.81
N ARG A 38 -10.35 0.10 6.68
CA ARG A 38 -11.83 0.15 6.61
C ARG A 38 -12.34 1.58 6.75
N ARG A 39 -11.60 2.46 7.44
CA ARG A 39 -11.86 3.91 7.51
C ARG A 39 -11.97 4.54 6.12
N TRP A 40 -11.16 4.07 5.17
CA TRP A 40 -11.11 4.56 3.79
C TRP A 40 -12.14 3.87 2.88
N LYS A 41 -12.92 2.91 3.40
CA LYS A 41 -13.95 2.13 2.68
C LYS A 41 -13.45 1.48 1.38
N ARG A 42 -12.15 1.17 1.27
CA ARG A 42 -11.56 0.52 0.09
C ARG A 42 -11.76 -0.98 0.09
N ARG A 43 -11.97 -1.56 -1.09
CA ARG A 43 -12.03 -3.02 -1.25
C ARG A 43 -10.62 -3.59 -1.33
N HIS A 44 -10.44 -4.80 -0.81
CA HIS A 44 -9.19 -5.56 -0.91
C HIS A 44 -8.59 -5.64 -2.33
N LYS A 45 -9.43 -5.76 -3.37
CA LYS A 45 -9.01 -5.82 -4.78
C LYS A 45 -8.45 -4.48 -5.26
N GLU A 46 -9.01 -3.36 -4.81
CA GLU A 46 -8.51 -2.04 -5.16
C GLU A 46 -7.15 -1.79 -4.50
N LEU A 47 -6.98 -2.20 -3.25
CA LEU A 47 -5.70 -2.13 -2.52
C LEU A 47 -4.62 -2.98 -3.20
N GLU A 48 -4.97 -4.18 -3.65
CA GLU A 48 -4.06 -5.06 -4.39
C GLU A 48 -3.65 -4.43 -5.74
N GLN A 49 -4.62 -3.96 -6.53
CA GLN A 49 -4.34 -3.28 -7.80
C GLN A 49 -3.49 -2.03 -7.60
N ARG A 50 -3.76 -1.27 -6.54
CA ARG A 50 -3.03 -0.05 -6.19
C ARG A 50 -1.58 -0.36 -5.85
N LEU A 51 -1.34 -1.33 -4.96
CA LEU A 51 0.01 -1.74 -4.62
C LEU A 51 0.75 -2.32 -5.83
N ASN A 52 0.07 -3.10 -6.69
CA ASN A 52 0.71 -3.65 -7.88
C ASN A 52 1.12 -2.52 -8.87
N SER A 53 0.28 -1.49 -9.00
CA SER A 53 0.61 -0.29 -9.78
C SER A 53 1.81 0.44 -9.18
N LEU A 54 1.81 0.64 -7.86
CA LEU A 54 2.93 1.26 -7.15
C LEU A 54 4.23 0.46 -7.32
N LYS A 55 4.18 -0.88 -7.21
CA LYS A 55 5.34 -1.75 -7.42
C LYS A 55 5.87 -1.68 -8.85
N ARG A 56 4.98 -1.46 -9.83
CA ARG A 56 5.39 -1.25 -11.23
C ARG A 56 6.06 0.11 -11.44
N THR A 57 5.66 1.13 -10.68
CA THR A 57 6.20 2.49 -10.79
C THR A 57 7.50 2.69 -10.00
N PHE A 58 7.56 2.22 -8.76
CA PHE A 58 8.65 2.50 -7.82
C PHE A 58 9.62 1.33 -7.62
N GLY A 59 9.27 0.13 -8.06
CA GLY A 59 10.11 -1.07 -7.91
C GLY A 59 9.40 -2.21 -7.20
N LYS A 60 9.85 -3.44 -7.46
CA LYS A 60 9.20 -4.66 -6.95
C LYS A 60 9.34 -4.80 -5.43
N VAL A 61 10.31 -4.12 -4.83
CA VAL A 61 10.62 -4.19 -3.41
C VAL A 61 10.05 -2.97 -2.70
N LEU A 62 9.17 -3.20 -1.72
CA LEU A 62 8.56 -2.12 -0.93
C LEU A 62 9.58 -1.38 -0.04
N ALA A 63 10.73 -2.00 0.24
CA ALA A 63 11.82 -1.34 0.95
C ALA A 63 12.58 -0.31 0.09
N GLU A 64 12.49 -0.40 -1.24
CA GLU A 64 13.07 0.56 -2.19
C GLU A 64 12.14 1.74 -2.46
N PHE A 65 10.93 1.73 -1.88
CA PHE A 65 10.01 2.84 -2.03
C PHE A 65 10.58 4.10 -1.39
N PRO A 66 10.26 5.29 -1.93
CA PRO A 66 10.76 6.53 -1.37
C PRO A 66 10.31 6.69 0.08
N LEU A 67 11.22 7.23 0.90
CA LEU A 67 11.01 7.49 2.33
C LEU A 67 9.78 8.35 2.62
N SER A 68 9.28 9.11 1.64
CA SER A 68 8.03 9.86 1.74
C SER A 68 6.82 8.97 2.04
N PHE A 69 6.82 7.69 1.65
CA PHE A 69 5.76 6.75 2.03
C PHE A 69 5.82 6.30 3.49
N PHE A 70 6.99 6.46 4.12
CA PHE A 70 7.28 6.03 5.49
C PHE A 70 7.42 7.20 6.47
N ALA A 71 7.50 8.43 5.97
CA ALA A 71 7.55 9.62 6.78
C ALA A 71 6.19 9.83 7.48
N THR A 72 6.21 9.82 8.82
CA THR A 72 5.12 10.31 9.67
C THR A 72 5.02 11.81 9.48
N VAL A 73 3.82 12.30 9.13
CA VAL A 73 3.48 13.72 9.27
C VAL A 73 2.92 13.91 10.67
#